data_AF-A0A0U3SUK2-F1
#
_entry.id   AF-A0A0U3SUK2-F1
#
_cell.length_a   1.000
_cell.length_b   1.000
_cell.length_c   1.000
_cell.angle_alpha   90.00
_cell.angle_beta   90.00
_cell.angle_gamma   90.00
#
_symmetry.space_group_name_H-M   'P 1'
#
loop_
_entity.id
_entity.type
_entity.pdbx_description
1 polymer ?
#
loop_
_entity_poly.entity_id
_entity_poly.type
_entity_poly.pdbx_seq_one_letter_code
_entity_poly.pdbx_strand_id
1 'polypeptide(L)'
;MADVTQKSSKPALLAGLLLFIVFETVAFYGLQYLTSGLGESNQYQAENTIVSNWVKTMVFFVAHLALVIVAMLILSNRLPRRYRGQVMGWFYLALVMSFVLIIPLFG
;
A
#
# COMPACT_ATOMS: atom_id res chain seq x y z
N MET A 1 -11.81 7.06 -35.47
CA MET A 1 -12.64 7.82 -34.51
C MET A 1 -11.73 8.20 -33.36
N ALA A 2 -11.53 9.50 -33.14
CA ALA A 2 -10.60 9.97 -32.10
C ALA A 2 -11.23 9.74 -30.73
N ASP A 3 -10.73 8.74 -30.00
CA ASP A 3 -10.98 8.56 -28.58
C ASP A 3 -10.47 9.80 -27.85
N VAL A 4 -11.40 10.72 -27.55
CA VAL A 4 -11.16 11.81 -26.62
C VAL A 4 -10.94 11.16 -25.26
N THR A 5 -9.67 10.84 -24.98
CA THR A 5 -9.14 10.70 -23.63
C THR A 5 -9.47 12.01 -22.93
N GLN A 6 -10.61 12.06 -22.24
CA GLN A 6 -10.92 13.15 -21.34
C GLN A 6 -9.85 13.12 -20.25
N LYS A 7 -8.87 14.00 -20.43
CA LYS A 7 -7.80 14.31 -19.48
C LYS A 7 -8.46 14.47 -18.12
N SER A 8 -8.20 13.53 -17.20
CA SER A 8 -8.65 13.63 -15.80
C SER A 8 -8.44 15.07 -15.34
N SER A 9 -9.50 15.75 -14.92
CA SER A 9 -9.40 17.14 -14.52
C SER A 9 -8.40 17.24 -13.37
N LYS A 10 -7.52 18.26 -13.39
CA LYS A 10 -6.58 18.54 -12.29
C LYS A 10 -7.21 18.42 -10.89
N PRO A 11 -8.45 18.91 -10.64
CA PRO A 11 -9.10 18.72 -9.34
C PRO A 11 -9.43 17.25 -9.03
N ALA A 12 -9.81 16.43 -10.01
CA ALA A 12 -10.07 15.00 -9.80
C ALA A 12 -8.78 14.24 -9.45
N LEU A 13 -7.63 14.63 -10.03
CA LEU A 13 -6.32 14.08 -9.66
C LEU A 13 -5.92 14.46 -8.23
N LEU A 14 -6.12 15.72 -7.83
CA LEU A 14 -5.85 16.19 -6.47
C LEU A 14 -6.73 15.48 -5.43
N ALA A 15 -8.02 15.32 -5.72
CA ALA A 15 -8.93 14.57 -4.85
C ALA A 15 -8.50 13.10 -4.74
N GLY A 16 -8.13 12.46 -5.85
CA GLY A 16 -7.60 11.10 -5.84
C GLY A 16 -6.31 10.97 -5.03
N LEU A 17 -5.40 11.94 -5.13
CA LEU A 17 -4.15 11.98 -4.37
C LEU A 17 -4.39 12.12 -2.87
N LEU A 18 -5.30 13.00 -2.46
CA LEU A 18 -5.66 13.15 -1.05
C LEU A 18 -6.29 11.88 -0.50
N LEU A 19 -7.22 11.26 -1.23
CA LEU A 19 -7.83 9.99 -0.82
C LEU A 19 -6.80 8.87 -0.73
N PHE A 20 -5.86 8.83 -1.66
CA PHE A 20 -4.75 7.87 -1.65
C PHE A 20 -3.88 8.05 -0.40
N ILE A 21 -3.46 9.29 -0.08
CA ILE A 21 -2.65 9.56 1.11
C ILE A 21 -3.39 9.18 2.39
N VAL A 22 -4.68 9.51 2.50
CA VAL A 22 -5.50 9.16 3.67
C VAL A 22 -5.59 7.64 3.81
N PHE A 23 -5.88 6.92 2.72
CA PHE A 23 -5.93 5.47 2.71
C PHE A 23 -4.59 4.86 3.14
N GLU A 24 -3.49 5.34 2.58
CA GLU A 24 -2.15 4.82 2.86
C GLU A 24 -1.74 5.06 4.31
N THR A 25 -2.08 6.23 4.85
CA THR A 25 -1.81 6.58 6.26
C THR A 25 -2.59 5.67 7.21
N VAL A 26 -3.88 5.44 6.94
CA VAL A 26 -4.72 4.54 7.74
C VAL A 26 -4.23 3.09 7.64
N ALA A 27 -3.87 2.64 6.43
CA ALA A 27 -3.31 1.31 6.21
C ALA A 27 -2.00 1.12 6.96
N PHE A 28 -1.09 2.10 6.90
CA PHE A 28 0.19 2.06 7.61
C PHE A 28 -0.01 1.93 9.12
N TYR A 29 -0.76 2.84 9.75
CA TYR A 29 -0.95 2.80 11.20
C TYR A 29 -1.75 1.57 11.66
N GLY A 30 -2.75 1.14 10.88
CA GLY A 30 -3.50 -0.08 11.15
C GLY A 30 -2.61 -1.32 11.12
N LEU A 31 -1.78 -1.46 10.09
CA LEU A 31 -0.85 -2.59 9.96
C LEU A 31 0.31 -2.51 10.95
N GLN A 32 0.82 -1.32 11.25
CA GLN A 32 1.83 -1.12 12.28
C GLN A 32 1.31 -1.57 13.65
N TYR A 33 0.06 -1.23 13.97
CA TYR A 33 -0.60 -1.69 15.20
C TYR A 33 -0.77 -3.22 15.21
N LEU A 34 -1.27 -3.82 14.12
CA LEU A 34 -1.47 -5.27 14.03
C LEU A 34 -0.15 -6.07 14.05
N THR A 35 0.93 -5.50 13.49
CA THR A 35 2.26 -6.11 13.47
C THR A 35 3.12 -5.71 14.68
N SER A 36 2.58 -4.94 15.64
CA SER A 36 3.32 -4.49 16.83
C SER A 36 3.80 -5.66 17.70
N GLY A 37 3.05 -6.76 17.74
CA GLY A 37 3.41 -7.99 18.44
C GLY A 37 4.29 -8.96 17.63
N LEU A 38 4.64 -8.63 16.38
CA LEU A 38 5.50 -9.44 15.53
C LEU A 38 6.92 -8.87 15.52
N GLY A 39 7.90 -9.72 15.85
CA GLY A 39 9.31 -9.35 16.04
C GLY A 39 9.82 -9.86 17.38
N GLU A 40 11.11 -10.19 17.45
CA GLU A 40 11.74 -10.76 18.65
C GLU A 40 12.16 -9.67 19.64
N SER A 41 11.84 -9.86 20.92
CA SER A 41 12.35 -9.04 22.01
C SER A 41 13.79 -9.39 22.41
N ASN A 42 14.38 -10.45 21.85
CA ASN A 42 15.66 -10.99 22.30
C ASN A 42 16.58 -11.35 21.12
N GLN A 43 17.43 -10.38 20.74
CA GLN A 43 18.33 -10.44 19.57
C GLN A 43 19.56 -11.35 19.76
N TYR A 44 19.72 -12.01 20.90
CA TYR A 44 20.92 -12.78 21.26
C TYR A 44 20.77 -14.31 21.14
N GLN A 45 19.72 -14.79 20.46
CA GLN A 45 19.51 -16.23 20.27
C GLN A 45 20.47 -16.78 19.20
N ALA A 46 21.27 -17.77 19.56
CA ALA A 46 22.37 -18.31 18.74
C ALA A 46 21.94 -18.95 17.39
N GLU A 47 20.65 -19.15 17.16
CA GLU A 47 20.09 -19.83 15.98
C GLU A 47 19.24 -18.95 15.05
N ASN A 48 19.11 -17.63 15.27
CA ASN A 48 18.10 -16.85 14.55
C ASN A 48 18.63 -15.96 13.41
N THR A 49 17.93 -16.08 12.29
CA THR A 49 18.00 -15.43 10.97
C THR A 49 18.96 -14.24 10.75
N ILE A 50 19.69 -14.29 9.63
CA ILE A 50 20.67 -13.30 9.11
C ILE A 50 20.16 -11.84 9.07
N VAL A 51 18.83 -11.59 9.17
CA VAL A 51 18.23 -10.25 9.20
C VAL A 51 17.19 -10.15 10.32
N SER A 52 17.50 -9.39 11.38
CA SER A 52 16.55 -9.06 12.47
C SER A 52 15.22 -8.56 11.92
N ASN A 53 14.09 -9.01 12.50
CA ASN A 53 12.73 -8.59 12.16
C ASN A 53 12.25 -8.90 10.72
N TRP A 54 12.91 -9.81 9.99
CA TRP A 54 12.50 -10.24 8.64
C TRP A 54 11.04 -10.69 8.56
N VAL A 55 10.57 -11.42 9.57
CA VAL A 55 9.17 -11.88 9.66
C VAL A 55 8.22 -10.70 9.74
N LYS A 56 8.53 -9.68 10.54
CA LYS A 56 7.71 -8.46 10.65
C LYS A 56 7.64 -7.74 9.30
N THR A 57 8.77 -7.61 8.61
CA THR A 57 8.84 -6.99 7.27
C THR A 57 7.99 -7.74 6.27
N MET A 58 8.12 -9.06 6.21
CA MET A 58 7.38 -9.89 5.26
C MET A 58 5.87 -9.87 5.54
N VAL A 59 5.47 -10.00 6.81
CA VAL A 59 4.05 -9.93 7.17
C VAL A 59 3.48 -8.55 6.86
N PHE A 60 4.18 -7.48 7.20
CA PHE A 60 3.74 -6.12 6.89
C PHE A 60 3.57 -5.91 5.38
N PHE A 61 4.58 -6.30 4.59
CA PHE A 61 4.56 -6.14 3.13
C PHE A 61 3.42 -6.93 2.49
N VAL A 62 3.27 -8.21 2.83
CA VAL A 62 2.21 -9.07 2.28
C VAL A 62 0.83 -8.58 2.71
N ALA A 63 0.66 -8.19 3.98
CA ALA A 63 -0.61 -7.67 4.47
C ALA A 63 -1.00 -6.35 3.79
N HIS A 64 -0.04 -5.45 3.59
CA HIS A 64 -0.26 -4.21 2.86
C HIS A 64 -0.63 -4.47 1.40
N LEU A 65 0.10 -5.38 0.71
CA LEU A 65 -0.22 -5.77 -0.65
C LEU A 65 -1.63 -6.36 -0.76
N ALA A 66 -2.01 -7.25 0.17
CA ALA A 66 -3.35 -7.81 0.22
C ALA A 66 -4.41 -6.72 0.41
N LEU A 67 -4.17 -5.75 1.30
CA LEU A 67 -5.07 -4.62 1.56
C LEU A 67 -5.24 -3.76 0.31
N VAL A 68 -4.15 -3.44 -0.38
CA VAL A 68 -4.17 -2.71 -1.66
C VAL A 68 -4.94 -3.47 -2.73
N ILE A 69 -4.73 -4.79 -2.87
CA ILE A 69 -5.45 -5.62 -3.84
C ILE A 69 -6.95 -5.65 -3.54
N VAL A 70 -7.35 -5.83 -2.27
CA VAL A 70 -8.76 -5.83 -1.87
C VAL A 70 -9.40 -4.47 -2.17
N ALA A 71 -8.73 -3.37 -1.80
CA ALA A 71 -9.19 -2.02 -2.11
C ALA A 71 -9.35 -1.82 -3.63
N MET A 72 -8.38 -2.31 -4.42
CA MET A 72 -8.40 -2.29 -5.88
C MET A 72 -9.57 -3.08 -6.46
N LEU A 73 -9.86 -4.27 -5.94
CA LEU A 73 -10.98 -5.10 -6.38
C LEU A 73 -12.33 -4.43 -6.10
N ILE A 74 -12.50 -3.88 -4.88
CA ILE A 74 -13.71 -3.14 -4.50
C ILE A 74 -13.90 -1.93 -5.42
N LEU A 75 -12.83 -1.18 -5.66
CA LEU A 75 -12.85 0.02 -6.49
C LEU A 75 -13.12 -0.33 -7.96
N SER A 76 -12.50 -1.40 -8.49
CA SER A 76 -12.71 -1.92 -9.83
C SER A 76 -14.13 -2.44 -10.06
N ASN A 77 -14.78 -2.98 -9.02
CA ASN A 77 -16.17 -3.41 -9.08
C ASN A 77 -17.16 -2.23 -9.06
N ARG A 78 -16.76 -1.09 -8.47
CA ARG A 78 -17.60 0.12 -8.40
C ARG A 78 -17.41 1.08 -9.58
N LEU A 79 -16.27 1.05 -10.26
CA LEU A 79 -15.96 2.01 -11.32
C LEU A 79 -16.31 1.51 -12.74
N PRO A 80 -16.93 2.35 -13.58
CA PRO A 80 -17.11 2.07 -15.00
C PRO A 80 -15.77 1.78 -15.69
N ARG A 81 -15.76 0.85 -16.66
CA ARG A 81 -14.58 0.40 -17.42
C ARG A 81 -13.67 1.52 -17.92
N ARG A 82 -14.22 2.71 -18.15
CA ARG A 82 -13.53 3.90 -18.65
C ARG A 82 -12.44 4.46 -17.72
N TYR A 83 -12.53 4.24 -16.40
CA TYR A 83 -11.56 4.78 -15.44
C TYR A 83 -10.43 3.80 -15.06
N ARG A 84 -10.46 2.56 -15.57
CA ARG A 84 -9.52 1.50 -15.19
C ARG A 84 -8.04 1.87 -15.37
N GLY A 85 -7.71 2.66 -16.40
CA GLY A 85 -6.33 3.12 -16.64
C GLY A 85 -5.80 4.02 -15.53
N GLN A 86 -6.64 4.88 -14.96
CA GLN A 86 -6.25 5.76 -13.85
C GLN A 86 -6.07 4.96 -12.55
N VAL A 87 -6.92 3.96 -12.31
CA VAL A 87 -6.82 3.10 -11.12
C VAL A 87 -5.52 2.28 -11.12
N MET A 88 -5.09 1.79 -12.29
CA MET A 88 -3.81 1.08 -12.41
C MET A 88 -2.61 1.98 -12.03
N GLY A 89 -2.64 3.27 -12.37
CA GLY A 89 -1.60 4.21 -11.95
C GLY A 89 -1.49 4.34 -10.42
N TRP A 90 -2.62 4.41 -9.72
CA TRP A 90 -2.65 4.44 -8.26
C TRP A 90 -2.19 3.13 -7.63
N PHE A 91 -2.46 2.00 -8.26
CA PHE A 91 -1.95 0.70 -7.82
C PHE A 91 -0.42 0.62 -7.88
N TYR A 92 0.18 1.05 -8.99
CA TYR A 92 1.64 1.09 -9.10
C TYR A 92 2.27 2.06 -8.09
N LEU A 93 1.62 3.20 -7.83
CA LEU A 93 2.05 4.13 -6.80
C LEU A 93 2.01 3.47 -5.41
N ALA A 94 0.93 2.77 -5.06
CA ALA A 94 0.81 2.00 -3.82
C ALA A 94 1.91 0.94 -3.70
N LEU A 95 2.23 0.25 -4.79
CA LEU A 95 3.29 -0.75 -4.81
C LEU A 95 4.65 -0.11 -4.51
N VAL A 96 4.97 1.05 -5.08
CA VAL A 96 6.20 1.78 -4.72
C VAL A 96 6.17 2.23 -3.26
N MET A 97 5.02 2.76 -2.80
CA MET A 97 4.84 3.19 -1.41
C MET A 97 5.04 2.06 -0.41
N SER A 98 4.66 0.83 -0.75
CA SER A 98 4.85 -0.34 0.11
C SER A 98 6.32 -0.53 0.54
N PHE A 99 7.27 -0.24 -0.35
CA PHE A 99 8.71 -0.28 -0.03
C PHE A 99 9.14 0.93 0.79
N VAL A 100 8.60 2.12 0.47
CA VAL A 100 8.91 3.35 1.20
C VAL A 100 8.43 3.27 2.65
N LEU A 101 7.26 2.69 2.90
CA LEU A 101 6.66 2.52 4.22
C LEU A 101 7.41 1.54 5.12
N ILE A 102 8.27 0.69 4.57
CA ILE A 102 9.15 -0.17 5.38
C ILE A 102 10.18 0.67 6.14
N ILE A 103 10.62 1.81 5.60
CA ILE A 103 11.60 2.69 6.25
C ILE A 103 11.06 3.21 7.61
N PRO A 104 9.91 3.92 7.68
CA PRO A 104 9.36 4.39 8.95
C PRO A 104 8.80 3.27 9.85
N LEU A 105 8.70 2.03 9.36
CA LEU A 105 8.34 0.89 10.20
C LEU A 105 9.47 0.50 11.18
N PHE A 106 10.73 0.78 10.79
CA PHE A 106 11.94 0.44 11.55
C PHE A 106 12.80 1.65 11.96
N GLY A 107 12.52 2.83 11.40
CA GLY A 107 13.20 4.09 11.71
C GLY A 107 12.65 4.83 12.92
#